data_AF-A0A5R8WQ68-F1
#
_entry.id   AF-A0A5R8WQ68-F1
#
_cell.length_a   1.000
_cell.length_b   1.000
_cell.length_c   1.000
_cell.angle_alpha   90.00
_cell.angle_beta   90.00
_cell.angle_gamma   90.00
#
_symmetry.space_group_name_H-M   'P 1'
#
loop_
_entity.id
_entity.type
_entity.pdbx_description
1 polymer ?
#
loop_
_entity_poly.entity_id
_entity_poly.type
_entity_poly.pdbx_seq_one_letter_code
_entity_poly.pdbx_strand_id
1 'polypeptide(L)'
;MRYRPNPVPTAARRAGHHTPMDEDLKREFEAARLKHILFKARLRSFLYGNDGNETPVRSADECPLGEWIREVALPRFGRYPETKQLDQTHRRVHDEANRLMDLHQAGHADEAMRGLRAINPLTEEVLGLLNTLERKLRKEAR
;
A
#
# COMPACT_ATOMS: atom_id res chain seq x y z
N MET A 1 -42.17 34.48 42.87
CA MET A 1 -41.05 33.62 42.45
C MET A 1 -41.30 33.17 41.01
N ARG A 2 -40.59 33.73 40.02
CA ARG A 2 -40.71 33.35 38.60
C ARG A 2 -39.38 32.71 38.18
N TYR A 3 -39.39 31.40 37.92
CA TYR A 3 -38.23 30.66 37.43
C TYR A 3 -38.07 30.94 35.93
N ARG A 4 -36.93 31.50 35.52
CA ARG A 4 -36.48 31.55 34.11
C ARG A 4 -35.45 30.43 33.92
N PRO A 5 -35.65 29.47 33.00
CA PRO A 5 -34.59 28.55 32.65
C PRO A 5 -33.54 29.26 31.78
N ASN A 6 -32.28 29.00 32.07
CA ASN A 6 -31.13 29.46 31.29
C ASN A 6 -30.95 28.52 30.09
N PRO A 7 -30.71 29.02 28.86
CA PRO A 7 -30.46 28.14 27.73
C PRO A 7 -29.05 27.51 27.83
N VAL A 8 -28.98 26.20 27.68
CA VAL A 8 -27.74 25.43 27.56
C VAL A 8 -27.18 25.63 26.14
N PRO A 9 -25.90 25.96 25.95
CA PRO A 9 -25.34 26.08 24.62
C PRO A 9 -25.18 24.68 24.00
N THR A 10 -25.87 24.45 22.88
CA THR A 10 -25.71 23.24 22.08
C THR A 10 -24.34 23.31 21.40
N ALA A 11 -23.36 22.61 21.95
CA ALA A 11 -22.10 22.38 21.27
C ALA A 11 -22.37 21.52 20.02
N ALA A 12 -22.52 22.17 18.87
CA ALA A 12 -22.47 21.52 17.58
C ALA A 12 -21.07 20.93 17.39
N ARG A 13 -20.92 19.66 17.76
CA ARG A 13 -19.75 18.84 17.42
C ARG A 13 -19.77 18.70 15.91
N ARG A 14 -18.96 19.50 15.19
CA ARG A 14 -18.74 19.35 13.76
C ARG A 14 -18.04 18.01 13.53
N ALA A 15 -18.84 16.95 13.36
CA ALA A 15 -18.39 15.75 12.69
C ALA A 15 -18.04 16.18 11.25
N GLY A 16 -16.76 16.05 10.87
CA GLY A 16 -16.32 16.36 9.51
C GLY A 16 -17.16 15.57 8.52
N HIS A 17 -17.81 16.28 7.59
CA HIS A 17 -18.61 15.70 6.52
C HIS A 17 -17.67 14.93 5.58
N HIS A 18 -17.49 13.62 5.83
CA HIS A 18 -16.84 12.72 4.88
C HIS A 18 -17.93 12.27 3.90
N THR A 19 -17.78 12.62 2.63
CA THR A 19 -18.65 12.15 1.56
C THR A 19 -18.43 10.64 1.34
N PRO A 20 -19.46 9.88 0.91
CA PRO A 20 -19.32 8.45 0.64
C PRO A 20 -18.13 8.10 -0.27
N MET A 21 -17.84 8.98 -1.25
CA MET A 21 -16.69 8.82 -2.16
C MET A 21 -15.31 8.91 -1.46
N ASP A 22 -15.19 9.66 -0.36
CA ASP A 22 -13.93 9.77 0.40
C ASP A 22 -13.65 8.50 1.23
N GLU A 23 -14.70 7.85 1.75
CA GLU A 23 -14.58 6.58 2.46
C GLU A 23 -14.25 5.42 1.53
N ASP A 24 -14.82 5.39 0.32
CA ASP A 24 -14.49 4.37 -0.67
C ASP A 24 -13.03 4.48 -1.14
N LEU A 25 -12.57 5.71 -1.39
CA LEU A 25 -11.17 6.00 -1.73
C LEU A 25 -10.23 5.55 -0.61
N LYS A 26 -10.56 5.86 0.65
CA LYS A 26 -9.78 5.43 1.81
C LYS A 26 -9.60 3.92 1.85
N ARG A 27 -10.70 3.18 1.76
CA ARG A 27 -10.73 1.71 1.82
C ARG A 27 -9.92 1.09 0.70
N GLU A 28 -9.99 1.67 -0.50
CA GLU A 28 -9.22 1.20 -1.66
C GLU A 28 -7.71 1.33 -1.44
N PHE A 29 -7.25 2.48 -0.94
CA PHE A 29 -5.83 2.69 -0.62
C PHE A 29 -5.36 1.87 0.58
N GLU A 30 -6.21 1.64 1.59
CA GLU A 30 -5.93 0.71 2.68
C GLU A 30 -5.74 -0.72 2.18
N ALA A 31 -6.61 -1.19 1.27
CA ALA A 31 -6.47 -2.49 0.65
C ALA A 31 -5.19 -2.61 -0.20
N ALA A 32 -4.83 -1.56 -0.96
CA ALA A 32 -3.58 -1.52 -1.73
C ALA A 32 -2.33 -1.64 -0.84
N ARG A 33 -2.28 -0.91 0.28
CA ARG A 33 -1.19 -1.01 1.26
C ARG A 33 -1.11 -2.41 1.87
N LEU A 34 -2.25 -3.00 2.24
CA LEU A 34 -2.29 -4.33 2.83
C LEU A 34 -1.74 -5.39 1.86
N LYS A 35 -2.13 -5.34 0.58
CA LYS A 35 -1.60 -6.23 -0.48
C LYS A 35 -0.07 -6.20 -0.54
N HIS A 36 0.52 -4.99 -0.50
CA HIS A 36 1.98 -4.80 -0.49
C HIS A 36 2.66 -5.38 0.75
N ILE A 37 2.09 -5.08 1.93
CA ILE A 37 2.63 -5.55 3.22
C ILE A 37 2.61 -7.07 3.28
N LEU A 38 1.52 -7.69 2.80
CA LEU A 38 1.40 -9.15 2.73
C LEU A 38 2.43 -9.76 1.78
N PHE A 39 2.68 -9.15 0.62
CA PHE A 39 3.75 -9.59 -0.28
C PHE A 39 5.12 -9.58 0.42
N LYS A 40 5.50 -8.47 1.07
CA LYS A 40 6.76 -8.36 1.83
C LYS A 40 6.86 -9.40 2.95
N ALA A 41 5.76 -9.66 3.66
CA ALA A 41 5.70 -10.67 4.71
C ALA A 41 5.90 -12.09 4.16
N ARG A 42 5.27 -12.43 3.03
CA ARG A 42 5.45 -13.72 2.33
C ARG A 42 6.90 -13.88 1.85
N LEU A 43 7.47 -12.85 1.22
CA LEU A 43 8.86 -12.88 0.76
C LEU A 43 9.82 -13.16 1.93
N ARG A 44 9.64 -12.44 3.04
CA ARG A 44 10.44 -12.68 4.24
C ARG A 44 10.28 -14.11 4.75
N SER A 45 9.05 -14.61 4.85
CA SER A 45 8.78 -15.98 5.29
C SER A 45 9.47 -17.03 4.40
N PHE A 46 9.40 -16.84 3.08
CA PHE A 46 10.04 -17.71 2.10
C PHE A 46 11.57 -17.74 2.31
N LEU A 47 12.20 -16.58 2.48
CA LEU A 47 13.65 -16.46 2.67
C LEU A 47 14.16 -16.99 4.01
N TYR A 48 13.28 -17.20 4.99
CA TYR A 48 13.62 -17.86 6.26
C TYR A 48 13.42 -19.38 6.23
N GLY A 49 13.09 -19.97 5.06
CA GLY A 49 12.87 -21.41 4.93
C GLY A 49 11.58 -21.90 5.62
N ASN A 50 10.57 -21.03 5.77
CA ASN A 50 9.27 -21.44 6.30
C ASN A 50 8.39 -21.94 5.15
N ASP A 51 8.51 -23.23 4.85
CA ASP A 51 7.88 -23.95 3.73
C ASP A 51 6.35 -24.09 3.86
N GLY A 52 5.78 -23.75 5.02
CA GLY A 52 4.34 -23.79 5.27
C GLY A 52 3.54 -22.62 4.68
N ASN A 53 4.22 -21.61 4.12
CA ASN A 53 3.57 -20.44 3.52
C ASN A 53 3.58 -20.49 1.99
N GLU A 54 2.55 -19.91 1.40
CA GLU A 54 2.43 -19.69 -0.04
C GLU A 54 3.65 -18.93 -0.58
N THR A 55 4.27 -19.46 -1.65
CA THR A 55 5.40 -18.82 -2.31
C THR A 55 5.00 -17.44 -2.83
N PRO A 56 5.82 -16.39 -2.67
CA PRO A 56 5.50 -15.07 -3.20
C PRO A 56 5.30 -15.12 -4.72
N VAL A 57 4.29 -14.41 -5.21
CA VAL A 57 4.06 -14.25 -6.66
C VAL A 57 5.27 -13.56 -7.28
N ARG A 58 5.84 -14.18 -8.32
CA ARG A 58 7.05 -13.66 -8.99
C ARG A 58 6.74 -12.52 -9.95
N SER A 59 5.63 -12.63 -10.69
CA SER A 59 5.19 -11.63 -11.64
C SER A 59 4.66 -10.39 -10.91
N ALA A 60 5.17 -9.22 -11.26
CA ALA A 60 4.58 -7.96 -10.81
C ALA A 60 3.13 -7.82 -11.34
N ASP A 61 2.86 -8.26 -12.57
CA ASP A 61 1.56 -8.08 -13.20
C ASP A 61 0.46 -9.00 -12.61
N GLU A 62 0.84 -10.14 -12.02
CA GLU A 62 -0.07 -11.08 -11.33
C GLU A 62 -0.10 -10.84 -9.82
N CYS A 63 0.70 -9.90 -9.31
CA CYS A 63 0.65 -9.51 -7.90
C CYS A 63 -0.67 -8.77 -7.62
N PRO A 64 -1.36 -9.03 -6.50
CA PRO A 64 -2.62 -8.33 -6.18
C PRO A 64 -2.50 -6.80 -6.14
N LEU A 65 -1.31 -6.26 -5.81
CA LEU A 65 -1.06 -4.82 -5.93
C LEU A 65 -0.87 -4.42 -7.40
N GLY A 66 -0.10 -5.18 -8.18
CA GLY A 66 0.10 -4.92 -9.61
C GLY A 66 -1.18 -4.96 -10.42
N GLU A 67 -2.08 -5.91 -10.15
CA GLU A 67 -3.42 -5.94 -10.71
C GLU A 67 -4.20 -4.66 -10.38
N TRP A 68 -4.17 -4.22 -9.12
CA TRP A 68 -4.81 -2.97 -8.74
C TRP A 68 -4.18 -1.75 -9.41
N ILE A 69 -2.84 -1.72 -9.55
CA ILE A 69 -2.15 -0.65 -10.26
C ILE A 69 -2.61 -0.58 -11.72
N ARG A 70 -2.66 -1.72 -12.41
CA ARG A 70 -3.03 -1.80 -13.83
C ARG A 70 -4.51 -1.52 -14.08
N GLU A 71 -5.39 -2.16 -13.32
CA GLU A 71 -6.84 -2.12 -13.58
C GLU A 71 -7.52 -0.89 -12.96
N VAL A 72 -6.92 -0.31 -11.91
CA VAL A 72 -7.55 0.79 -11.15
C VAL A 72 -6.68 2.04 -11.14
N ALA A 73 -5.45 1.95 -10.66
CA ALA A 73 -4.65 3.14 -10.41
C ALA A 73 -4.25 3.86 -11.70
N LEU A 74 -3.75 3.14 -12.70
CA LEU A 74 -3.35 3.71 -13.99
C LEU A 74 -4.54 4.31 -14.75
N PRO A 75 -5.70 3.64 -14.88
CA PRO A 75 -6.87 4.22 -15.55
C PRO A 75 -7.48 5.42 -14.81
N ARG A 76 -7.65 5.34 -13.47
CA ARG A 76 -8.32 6.42 -12.70
C ARG A 76 -7.37 7.55 -12.31
N PHE A 77 -6.13 7.25 -12.00
CA PHE A 77 -5.18 8.19 -11.38
C PHE A 77 -3.94 8.42 -12.26
N GLY A 78 -3.91 7.94 -13.51
CA GLY A 78 -2.75 8.02 -14.41
C GLY A 78 -2.28 9.44 -14.77
N ARG A 79 -3.10 10.47 -14.50
CA ARG A 79 -2.70 11.88 -14.63
C ARG A 79 -1.70 12.35 -13.57
N TYR A 80 -1.61 11.66 -12.43
CA TYR A 80 -0.62 11.99 -11.41
C TYR A 80 0.69 11.25 -11.73
N PRO A 81 1.84 11.95 -11.74
CA PRO A 81 3.13 11.31 -12.01
C PRO A 81 3.43 10.20 -10.99
N GLU A 82 2.96 10.33 -9.74
CA GLU A 82 3.13 9.31 -8.71
C GLU A 82 2.49 7.96 -9.07
N THR A 83 1.46 7.93 -9.91
CA THR A 83 0.83 6.68 -10.35
C THR A 83 1.75 5.87 -11.26
N LYS A 84 2.47 6.55 -12.17
CA LYS A 84 3.46 5.90 -13.02
C LYS A 84 4.70 5.48 -12.22
N GLN A 85 5.15 6.34 -11.31
CA GLN A 85 6.25 6.01 -10.41
C GLN A 85 5.89 4.82 -9.51
N LEU A 86 4.64 4.71 -9.05
CA LEU A 86 4.17 3.57 -8.26
C LEU A 86 4.31 2.25 -9.03
N ASP A 87 3.88 2.20 -10.30
CA ASP A 87 4.03 1.00 -11.13
C ASP A 87 5.52 0.64 -11.33
N GLN A 88 6.34 1.63 -11.67
CA GLN A 88 7.79 1.43 -11.89
C GLN A 88 8.50 0.93 -10.62
N THR A 89 8.25 1.56 -9.48
CA THR A 89 8.87 1.17 -8.20
C THR A 89 8.34 -0.19 -7.75
N HIS A 90 7.07 -0.50 -7.97
CA HIS A 90 6.51 -1.84 -7.72
C HIS A 90 7.18 -2.94 -8.55
N ARG A 91 7.40 -2.72 -9.86
CA ARG A 91 8.14 -3.68 -10.71
C ARG A 91 9.57 -3.90 -10.19
N ARG A 92 10.27 -2.83 -9.79
CA ARG A 92 11.62 -2.92 -9.19
C ARG A 92 11.63 -3.71 -7.88
N VAL A 93 10.57 -3.63 -7.06
CA VAL A 93 10.42 -4.50 -5.88
C VAL A 93 10.37 -5.96 -6.30
N HIS A 94 9.62 -6.30 -7.35
CA HIS A 94 9.55 -7.67 -7.86
C HIS A 94 10.87 -8.15 -8.45
N ASP A 95 11.59 -7.32 -9.19
CA ASP A 95 12.90 -7.68 -9.75
C ASP A 95 13.89 -8.07 -8.64
N GLU A 96 13.99 -7.26 -7.58
CA GLU A 96 14.85 -7.57 -6.44
C GLU A 96 14.31 -8.77 -5.65
N ALA A 97 13.01 -8.86 -5.41
CA ALA A 97 12.41 -10.02 -4.73
C ALA A 97 12.71 -11.33 -5.47
N ASN A 98 12.60 -11.34 -6.80
CA ASN A 98 12.91 -12.49 -7.64
C ASN A 98 14.37 -12.89 -7.51
N ARG A 99 15.29 -11.93 -7.57
CA ARG A 99 16.72 -12.18 -7.32
C ARG A 99 16.97 -12.81 -5.95
N LEU A 100 16.33 -12.34 -4.89
CA LEU A 100 16.48 -12.92 -3.55
C LEU A 100 15.91 -14.33 -3.47
N MET A 101 14.76 -14.58 -4.09
CA MET A 101 14.17 -15.91 -4.15
C MET A 101 15.07 -16.89 -4.90
N ASP A 102 15.71 -16.46 -5.98
CA ASP A 102 16.64 -17.28 -6.77
C ASP A 102 17.93 -17.59 -5.97
N LEU A 103 18.48 -16.61 -5.25
CA LEU A 103 19.61 -16.83 -4.34
C LEU A 103 19.26 -17.87 -3.26
N HIS A 104 18.08 -17.76 -2.66
CA HIS A 104 17.62 -18.72 -1.65
C HIS A 104 17.48 -20.13 -2.24
N GLN A 105 16.86 -20.26 -3.40
CA GLN A 105 16.70 -21.55 -4.09
C GLN A 105 18.03 -22.17 -4.54
N ALA A 106 19.04 -21.36 -4.84
CA ALA A 106 20.39 -21.79 -5.15
C ALA A 106 21.21 -22.19 -3.90
N GLY A 107 20.63 -22.14 -2.69
CA GLY A 107 21.31 -22.48 -1.43
C GLY A 107 22.08 -21.32 -0.80
N HIS A 108 22.01 -20.11 -1.37
CA HIS A 108 22.64 -18.90 -0.84
C HIS A 108 21.72 -18.15 0.13
N ALA A 109 21.15 -18.87 1.12
CA ALA A 109 20.15 -18.33 2.04
C ALA A 109 20.63 -17.09 2.82
N ASP A 110 21.88 -17.10 3.30
CA ASP A 110 22.47 -15.96 4.01
C ASP A 110 22.58 -14.70 3.14
N GLU A 111 22.89 -14.87 1.86
CA GLU A 111 22.98 -13.76 0.91
C GLU A 111 21.59 -13.18 0.62
N ALA A 112 20.62 -14.06 0.37
CA ALA A 112 19.24 -13.67 0.16
C ALA A 112 18.65 -12.92 1.38
N MET A 113 18.92 -13.39 2.60
CA MET A 113 18.51 -12.72 3.83
C MET A 113 19.17 -11.35 4.01
N ARG A 114 20.46 -11.19 3.66
CA ARG A 114 21.11 -9.87 3.68
C ARG A 114 20.48 -8.91 2.66
N GLY A 115 20.11 -9.41 1.49
CA GLY A 115 19.46 -8.65 0.43
C GLY A 115 18.08 -8.08 0.82
N LEU A 116 17.39 -8.64 1.82
CA LEU A 116 16.16 -8.03 2.37
C LEU A 116 16.38 -6.61 2.91
N ARG A 117 17.60 -6.22 3.30
CA ARG A 117 17.88 -4.83 3.69
C ARG A 117 17.87 -3.90 2.48
N ALA A 118 18.30 -4.39 1.32
CA ALA A 118 18.38 -3.62 0.07
C ALA A 118 17.00 -3.39 -0.57
N ILE A 119 16.05 -4.31 -0.37
CA ILE A 119 14.67 -4.14 -0.87
C ILE A 119 13.85 -3.15 -0.03
N ASN A 120 14.22 -2.91 1.24
CA ASN A 120 13.45 -2.07 2.16
C ASN A 120 13.15 -0.66 1.60
N PRO A 121 14.14 0.11 1.10
CA PRO A 121 13.87 1.44 0.51
C PRO A 121 12.83 1.41 -0.61
N LEU A 122 12.87 0.40 -1.49
CA LEU A 122 11.89 0.24 -2.57
C LEU A 122 10.49 -0.02 -2.01
N THR A 123 10.40 -0.89 -0.98
CA THR A 123 9.10 -1.19 -0.36
C THR A 123 8.50 0.01 0.37
N GLU A 124 9.33 0.84 1.02
CA GLU A 124 8.87 2.06 1.68
C GLU A 124 8.49 3.15 0.66
N GLU A 125 9.20 3.22 -0.48
CA GLU A 125 8.85 4.14 -1.57
C GLU A 125 7.45 3.84 -2.14
N VAL A 126 7.09 2.57 -2.33
CA VAL A 126 5.72 2.15 -2.73
C VAL A 126 4.68 2.68 -1.74
N LEU A 127 4.89 2.51 -0.43
CA LEU A 127 3.97 3.01 0.60
C LEU A 127 3.90 4.55 0.59
N GLY A 128 5.03 5.22 0.41
CA GLY A 128 5.12 6.67 0.28
C GLY A 128 4.33 7.22 -0.91
N LEU A 129 4.41 6.54 -2.06
CA LEU A 129 3.67 6.89 -3.27
C LEU A 129 2.16 6.68 -3.09
N LEU A 130 1.73 5.56 -2.51
CA LEU A 130 0.33 5.31 -2.17
C LEU A 130 -0.22 6.40 -1.24
N ASN A 131 0.52 6.76 -0.19
CA ASN A 131 0.12 7.82 0.73
C ASN A 131 0.05 9.19 0.04
N THR A 132 0.95 9.46 -0.90
CA THR A 132 0.98 10.73 -1.63
C THR A 132 -0.19 10.84 -2.59
N LEU A 133 -0.49 9.77 -3.34
CA LEU A 133 -1.66 9.70 -4.21
C LEU A 133 -2.96 9.87 -3.43
N GLU A 134 -3.13 9.14 -2.33
CA GLU A 134 -4.33 9.26 -1.48
C GLU A 134 -4.53 10.71 -1.01
N ARG A 135 -3.48 11.37 -0.51
CA ARG A 135 -3.57 12.77 -0.05
C ARG A 135 -3.94 13.72 -1.19
N LYS A 136 -3.43 13.52 -2.41
CA LYS A 136 -3.77 14.37 -3.56
C LYS A 136 -5.23 14.20 -3.95
N LEU A 137 -5.70 12.96 -4.05
CA LEU A 137 -7.08 12.63 -4.43
C LEU A 137 -8.09 13.17 -3.42
N ARG A 138 -7.81 13.04 -2.11
CA ARG A 138 -8.65 13.62 -1.05
C ARG A 138 -8.72 15.14 -1.06
N LYS A 139 -7.65 15.82 -1.49
CA LYS A 139 -7.64 17.28 -1.60
C LYS A 139 -8.48 17.76 -2.78
N GLU A 140 -8.55 16.98 -3.86
CA GLU A 140 -9.33 17.33 -5.04
C GLU A 140 -10.82 16.98 -4.91
N ALA A 141 -11.16 16.00 -4.07
CA ALA A 141 -12.55 15.65 -3.77
C ALA A 141 -13.27 16.62 -2.81
N ARG A 142 -12.57 17.66 -2.33
CA ARG A 142 -13.10 18.70 -1.42
C ARG A 142 -13.40 19.97 -2.19
#